data_AF-B8F1W7-F1
#
_entry.id   AF-B8F1W7-F1
#
_cell.length_a   1.000
_cell.length_b   1.000
_cell.length_c   1.000
_cell.angle_alpha   90.00
_cell.angle_beta   90.00
_cell.angle_gamma   90.00
#
_symmetry.space_group_name_H-M   'P 1'
#
loop_
_entity.id
_entity.type
_entity.pdbx_description
1 polymer ?
#
loop_
_entity_poly.entity_id
_entity_poly.type
_entity_poly.pdbx_seq_one_letter_code
_entity_poly.pdbx_strand_id
1 'polypeptide(L)'
;MKSVLKTTNITEEQIYKEFLRLGMEQLIAQDLSKRYYHNELTYRDLENLEKQFGIKFEYLDFKIDTLKSELNTKIDNVEKNLQKDIANLDAKIDTVEKNLQKDIANLDAKIDTVEKNLQKDIANLDAKIDTVEKNLKQNLDEKLKINNQFLLEKIEINNQLLSKNLDSSNRLITIMSIVLVPIAIAIIGPFVLSLINGFFKQ
;
A
#
# COMPACT_ATOMS: atom_id res chain seq x y z
N MET A 1 -45.96 78.67 -45.82
CA MET A 1 -45.32 79.99 -45.64
C MET A 1 -44.31 79.88 -44.50
N LYS A 2 -43.00 79.97 -44.79
CA LYS A 2 -41.97 80.12 -43.75
C LYS A 2 -42.07 81.56 -43.22
N SER A 3 -42.37 81.76 -41.94
CA SER A 3 -42.20 83.07 -41.32
C SER A 3 -40.71 83.39 -41.29
N VAL A 4 -40.31 84.43 -42.02
CA VAL A 4 -38.99 85.03 -41.86
C VAL A 4 -39.03 85.73 -40.51
N LEU A 5 -38.46 85.10 -39.48
CA LEU A 5 -38.17 85.76 -38.20
C LEU A 5 -37.20 86.91 -38.51
N LYS A 6 -37.73 88.13 -38.55
CA LYS A 6 -36.95 89.35 -38.63
C LYS A 6 -36.17 89.47 -37.31
N THR A 7 -34.95 88.96 -37.26
CA THR A 7 -34.06 89.16 -36.12
C THR A 7 -33.66 90.63 -36.10
N THR A 8 -34.37 91.43 -35.30
CA THR A 8 -33.92 92.76 -34.92
C THR A 8 -32.76 92.59 -33.96
N ASN A 9 -31.53 92.68 -34.46
CA ASN A 9 -30.34 92.68 -33.61
C ASN A 9 -30.40 93.95 -32.74
N ILE A 10 -30.54 93.79 -31.43
CA ILE A 10 -30.45 94.89 -30.47
C ILE A 10 -28.99 95.34 -30.44
N THR A 11 -28.72 96.63 -30.63
CA THR A 11 -27.37 97.22 -30.55
C THR A 11 -27.02 97.63 -29.12
N GLU A 12 -25.72 97.72 -28.79
CA GLU A 12 -25.24 98.25 -27.50
C GLU A 12 -25.87 99.61 -27.17
N GLU A 13 -25.91 100.52 -28.14
CA GLU A 13 -26.52 101.85 -28.05
C GLU A 13 -28.02 101.79 -27.68
N GLN A 14 -28.75 100.80 -28.21
CA GLN A 14 -30.16 100.60 -27.85
C GLN A 14 -30.30 100.11 -26.40
N ILE A 15 -29.45 99.21 -25.95
CA ILE A 15 -29.42 98.73 -24.56
C ILE A 15 -29.07 99.87 -23.61
N TYR A 16 -28.05 100.66 -23.96
CA TYR A 16 -27.61 101.84 -23.21
C TYR A 16 -28.73 102.86 -23.01
N LYS A 17 -29.42 103.23 -24.10
CA LYS A 17 -30.56 104.17 -24.04
C LYS A 17 -31.71 103.65 -23.20
N GLU A 18 -31.98 102.36 -23.26
CA GLU A 18 -33.00 101.73 -22.42
C GLU A 18 -32.61 101.75 -20.94
N PHE A 19 -31.36 101.49 -20.59
CA PHE A 19 -30.89 101.62 -19.20
C PHE A 19 -30.98 103.06 -18.67
N LEU A 20 -30.63 104.06 -19.48
CA LEU A 20 -30.85 105.47 -19.12
C LEU A 20 -32.34 105.80 -18.92
N ARG A 21 -33.21 105.29 -19.81
CA ARG A 21 -34.68 105.48 -19.71
C ARG A 21 -35.26 104.88 -18.43
N LEU A 22 -34.67 103.80 -17.94
CA LEU A 22 -35.01 103.15 -16.67
C LEU A 22 -34.44 103.87 -15.44
N GLY A 23 -33.73 104.99 -15.63
CA GLY A 23 -33.20 105.81 -14.53
C GLY A 23 -31.82 105.38 -14.04
N MET A 24 -31.08 104.58 -14.80
CA MET A 24 -29.72 104.18 -14.46
C MET A 24 -28.73 105.34 -14.65
N GLU A 25 -27.75 105.45 -13.75
CA GLU A 25 -26.66 106.43 -13.86
C GLU A 25 -25.83 106.18 -15.14
N GLN A 26 -25.32 107.24 -15.76
CA GLN A 26 -24.74 107.20 -17.10
C GLN A 26 -23.55 106.25 -17.23
N LEU A 27 -22.62 106.26 -16.27
CA LEU A 27 -21.44 105.40 -16.29
C LEU A 27 -21.83 103.94 -16.05
N ILE A 28 -22.79 103.70 -15.15
CA ILE A 28 -23.32 102.36 -14.88
C ILE A 28 -24.06 101.81 -16.11
N ALA A 29 -24.89 102.62 -16.76
CA ALA A 29 -25.61 102.24 -17.98
C ALA A 29 -24.63 101.90 -19.12
N GLN A 30 -23.55 102.68 -19.26
CA GLN A 30 -22.53 102.45 -20.27
C GLN A 30 -21.80 101.12 -20.01
N ASP A 31 -21.33 100.88 -18.79
CA ASP A 31 -20.66 99.63 -18.41
C ASP A 31 -21.57 98.40 -18.56
N LEU A 32 -22.82 98.47 -18.10
CA LEU A 32 -23.75 97.35 -18.20
C LEU A 32 -24.21 97.08 -19.62
N SER A 33 -24.46 98.11 -20.44
CA SER A 33 -24.91 97.92 -21.83
C SER A 33 -23.87 97.17 -22.65
N LYS A 34 -22.59 97.50 -22.46
CA LYS A 34 -21.46 96.78 -23.08
C LYS A 34 -21.37 95.33 -22.62
N ARG A 35 -21.46 95.08 -21.30
CA ARG A 35 -21.44 93.73 -20.72
C ARG A 35 -22.59 92.87 -21.20
N TYR A 36 -23.80 93.44 -21.30
CA TYR A 36 -24.99 92.76 -21.81
C TYR A 36 -24.90 92.50 -23.31
N TYR A 37 -24.48 93.47 -24.11
CA TYR A 37 -24.36 93.32 -25.56
C TYR A 37 -23.34 92.24 -25.95
N HIS A 38 -22.22 92.17 -25.22
CA HIS A 38 -21.16 91.19 -25.47
C HIS A 38 -21.29 89.89 -24.64
N ASN A 39 -22.35 89.74 -23.85
CA ASN A 39 -22.54 88.60 -22.93
C ASN A 39 -21.32 88.31 -22.05
N GLU A 40 -20.56 89.33 -21.65
CA GLU A 40 -19.30 89.17 -20.91
C GLU A 40 -19.49 88.42 -19.58
N LEU A 41 -20.67 88.57 -18.96
CA LEU A 41 -21.01 87.87 -17.71
C LEU A 41 -21.21 86.37 -17.95
N THR A 42 -21.89 85.98 -19.03
CA THR A 42 -22.15 84.58 -19.38
C THR A 42 -20.85 83.83 -19.72
N TYR A 43 -19.95 84.46 -20.48
CA TYR A 43 -18.65 83.85 -20.79
C TYR A 43 -17.80 83.62 -19.54
N ARG A 44 -17.80 84.58 -18.60
CA ARG A 44 -17.09 84.44 -17.33
C ARG A 44 -17.62 83.29 -16.48
N ASP A 45 -18.94 83.12 -16.42
CA ASP A 45 -19.55 82.03 -15.67
C ASP A 45 -19.25 80.66 -16.29
N LEU A 46 -19.24 80.56 -17.62
CA LEU A 46 -18.83 79.35 -18.33
C LEU A 46 -17.35 79.01 -18.11
N GLU A 47 -16.47 80.01 -18.17
CA GLU A 47 -15.03 79.82 -17.88
C GLU A 47 -14.82 79.35 -16.43
N ASN A 48 -15.56 79.93 -15.48
CA ASN A 48 -15.51 79.49 -14.08
C ASN A 48 -16.00 78.05 -13.92
N LEU A 49 -17.05 77.67 -14.62
CA LEU A 49 -17.61 76.32 -14.59
C LEU A 49 -16.64 75.30 -15.20
N GLU A 50 -16.03 75.64 -16.34
CA GLU A 50 -15.00 74.83 -16.99
C GLU A 50 -13.81 74.59 -16.04
N LYS A 51 -13.28 75.65 -15.42
CA LYS A 51 -12.21 75.54 -14.41
C LYS A 51 -12.61 74.65 -13.24
N GLN A 52 -13.81 74.83 -12.69
CA GLN A 52 -14.29 74.01 -11.58
C GLN A 52 -14.44 72.53 -11.95
N PHE A 53 -14.93 72.23 -13.15
CA PHE A 53 -15.01 70.85 -13.63
C PHE A 53 -13.63 70.26 -13.89
N GLY A 54 -12.70 71.02 -14.51
CA GLY A 54 -11.32 70.60 -14.71
C GLY A 54 -10.66 70.17 -13.40
N ILE A 55 -10.73 71.03 -12.37
CA ILE A 55 -10.19 70.73 -11.03
C ILE A 55 -10.85 69.47 -10.43
N LYS A 56 -12.17 69.30 -10.59
CA LYS A 56 -12.88 68.12 -10.08
C LYS A 56 -12.46 66.84 -10.83
N PHE A 57 -12.24 66.89 -12.13
CA PHE A 57 -11.77 65.76 -12.92
C PHE A 57 -10.34 65.38 -12.56
N GLU A 58 -9.42 66.34 -12.46
CA GLU A 58 -8.04 66.09 -12.01
C GLU A 58 -8.00 65.45 -10.62
N TYR A 59 -8.87 65.91 -9.70
CA TYR A 59 -8.98 65.32 -8.37
C TYR A 59 -9.56 63.89 -8.38
N LEU A 60 -10.51 63.61 -9.28
CA LEU A 60 -11.04 62.26 -9.46
C LEU A 60 -9.99 61.32 -10.06
N ASP A 61 -9.26 61.75 -11.08
CA ASP A 61 -8.17 60.99 -11.68
C ASP A 61 -7.10 60.68 -10.64
N PHE A 62 -6.69 61.67 -9.84
CA PHE A 62 -5.76 61.46 -8.73
C PHE A 62 -6.26 60.42 -7.72
N LYS A 63 -7.54 60.45 -7.37
CA LYS A 63 -8.15 59.44 -6.48
C LYS A 63 -8.16 58.06 -7.10
N ILE A 64 -8.48 57.95 -8.39
CA ILE A 64 -8.51 56.68 -9.12
C ILE A 64 -7.10 56.08 -9.16
N ASP A 65 -6.09 56.89 -9.48
CA ASP A 65 -4.69 56.44 -9.52
C ASP A 65 -4.19 55.99 -8.14
N THR A 66 -4.55 56.74 -7.09
CA THR A 66 -4.24 56.36 -5.71
C THR A 66 -4.86 55.02 -5.35
N LEU A 67 -6.16 54.84 -5.60
CA LEU A 67 -6.88 53.59 -5.32
C LEU A 67 -6.30 52.41 -6.12
N LYS A 68 -5.94 52.63 -7.38
CA LYS A 68 -5.30 51.62 -8.23
C LYS A 68 -3.94 51.20 -7.66
N SER A 69 -3.13 52.16 -7.22
CA SER A 69 -1.84 51.90 -6.59
C SER A 69 -1.98 51.11 -5.27
N GLU A 70 -2.93 51.50 -4.42
CA GLU A 70 -3.21 50.77 -3.18
C GLU A 70 -3.70 49.34 -3.43
N LEU A 71 -4.58 49.16 -4.43
CA LEU A 71 -5.10 47.85 -4.82
C LEU A 71 -3.99 46.94 -5.36
N ASN A 72 -3.14 47.46 -6.26
CA ASN A 72 -1.98 46.72 -6.77
C ASN A 72 -1.05 46.30 -5.63
N THR A 73 -0.75 47.21 -4.70
CA THR A 73 0.08 46.89 -3.53
C THR A 73 -0.53 45.79 -2.67
N LYS A 74 -1.86 45.80 -2.47
CA LYS A 74 -2.57 44.74 -1.74
C LYS A 74 -2.52 43.41 -2.48
N ILE A 75 -2.70 43.41 -3.80
CA ILE A 75 -2.61 42.22 -4.64
C ILE A 75 -1.20 41.62 -4.56
N ASP A 76 -0.15 42.43 -4.74
CA ASP A 76 1.24 41.99 -4.67
C ASP A 76 1.58 41.38 -3.29
N ASN A 77 1.06 41.97 -2.22
CA ASN A 77 1.26 41.44 -0.86
C ASN A 77 0.55 40.10 -0.65
N VAL A 78 -0.67 39.95 -1.17
CA VAL A 78 -1.40 38.67 -1.12
C VAL A 78 -0.65 37.61 -1.92
N GLU A 79 -0.19 37.94 -3.13
CA GLU A 79 0.57 37.03 -3.98
C GLU A 79 1.85 36.56 -3.29
N LYS A 80 2.64 37.47 -2.72
CA LYS A 80 3.86 37.13 -1.96
C LYS A 80 3.59 36.23 -0.77
N ASN A 81 2.51 36.48 -0.02
CA ASN A 81 2.14 35.65 1.12
C ASN A 81 1.72 34.24 0.66
N LEU A 82 0.93 34.14 -0.40
CA LEU A 82 0.54 32.84 -0.96
C LEU A 82 1.74 32.06 -1.49
N GLN A 83 2.67 32.71 -2.18
CA GLN A 83 3.92 32.08 -2.64
C GLN A 83 4.75 31.55 -1.45
N LYS A 84 4.83 32.31 -0.36
CA LYS A 84 5.52 31.87 0.87
C LYS A 84 4.83 30.68 1.52
N ASP A 85 3.50 30.67 1.58
CA ASP A 85 2.73 29.56 2.13
C ASP A 85 2.87 28.29 1.29
N ILE A 86 2.86 28.41 -0.05
CA ILE A 86 3.12 27.31 -0.98
C ILE A 86 4.53 26.74 -0.73
N ALA A 87 5.56 27.59 -0.70
CA ALA A 87 6.94 27.13 -0.45
C ALA A 87 7.10 26.43 0.91
N ASN A 88 6.40 26.91 1.95
CA ASN A 88 6.37 26.26 3.26
C ASN A 88 5.67 24.89 3.23
N LEU A 89 4.60 24.75 2.45
CA LEU A 89 3.89 23.49 2.27
C LEU A 89 4.75 22.49 1.48
N ASP A 90 5.40 22.92 0.41
CA ASP A 90 6.32 22.07 -0.37
C ASP A 90 7.44 21.52 0.52
N ALA A 91 8.08 22.37 1.33
CA ALA A 91 9.11 21.93 2.27
C ALA A 91 8.60 20.91 3.32
N LYS A 92 7.36 21.08 3.78
CA LYS A 92 6.71 20.10 4.69
C LYS A 92 6.43 18.78 3.98
N ILE A 93 5.94 18.82 2.74
CA ILE A 93 5.68 17.64 1.92
C ILE A 93 6.99 16.87 1.69
N ASP A 94 8.06 17.56 1.26
CA ASP A 94 9.38 16.96 1.06
C ASP A 94 9.92 16.27 2.33
N THR A 95 9.69 16.89 3.49
CA THR A 95 10.11 16.34 4.78
C THR A 95 9.33 15.07 5.12
N VAL A 96 8.01 15.08 4.92
CA VAL A 96 7.16 13.90 5.14
C VAL A 96 7.54 12.77 4.18
N GLU A 97 7.77 13.08 2.90
CA GLU A 97 8.17 12.10 1.90
C GLU A 97 9.50 11.42 2.28
N LYS A 98 10.52 12.18 2.65
CA LYS A 98 11.81 11.64 3.11
C LYS A 98 11.68 10.75 4.34
N ASN A 99 10.84 11.13 5.30
CA ASN A 99 10.60 10.33 6.49
C ASN A 99 9.90 9.01 6.14
N LEU A 100 8.87 9.05 5.29
CA LEU A 100 8.19 7.84 4.83
C LEU A 100 9.11 6.90 4.05
N GLN A 101 9.96 7.44 3.16
CA GLN A 101 10.97 6.64 2.45
C GLN A 101 11.94 5.94 3.42
N LYS A 102 12.37 6.64 4.47
CA LYS A 102 13.23 6.07 5.52
C LYS A 102 12.52 4.97 6.31
N ASP A 103 11.25 5.17 6.65
CA ASP A 103 10.45 4.17 7.38
C ASP A 103 10.21 2.92 6.55
N ILE A 104 9.94 3.07 5.25
CA ILE A 104 9.83 1.95 4.30
C ILE A 104 11.14 1.17 4.25
N ALA A 105 12.27 1.84 4.04
CA ALA A 105 13.59 1.17 4.00
C ALA A 105 13.92 0.43 5.30
N ASN A 106 13.54 0.99 6.46
CA ASN A 106 13.71 0.33 7.75
C ASN A 106 12.82 -0.91 7.90
N LEU A 107 11.58 -0.86 7.38
CA LEU A 107 10.67 -2.01 7.38
C LEU A 107 11.18 -3.12 6.46
N ASP A 108 11.64 -2.79 5.26
CA ASP A 108 12.24 -3.75 4.32
C ASP A 108 13.43 -4.48 4.98
N ALA A 109 14.34 -3.74 5.61
CA ALA A 109 15.48 -4.35 6.32
C ALA A 109 15.06 -5.27 7.48
N LYS A 110 13.97 -4.93 8.19
CA LYS A 110 13.41 -5.79 9.24
C LYS A 110 12.79 -7.06 8.65
N ILE A 111 12.06 -6.94 7.55
CA ILE A 111 11.46 -8.06 6.82
C ILE A 111 12.57 -9.01 6.34
N ASP A 112 13.61 -8.50 5.69
CA ASP A 112 14.76 -9.29 5.23
C ASP A 112 15.44 -10.06 6.38
N THR A 113 15.55 -9.42 7.55
CA THR A 113 16.15 -10.03 8.73
C THR A 113 15.26 -11.16 9.26
N VAL A 114 13.95 -10.96 9.35
CA VAL A 114 12.99 -12.00 9.76
C VAL A 114 13.01 -13.15 8.77
N GLU A 115 13.01 -12.88 7.46
CA GLU A 115 13.06 -13.90 6.42
C GLU A 115 14.32 -14.77 6.55
N LYS A 116 15.50 -14.16 6.68
CA LYS A 116 16.76 -14.90 6.91
C LYS A 116 16.73 -15.77 8.15
N ASN A 117 16.18 -15.25 9.26
CA ASN A 117 16.07 -16.01 10.49
C ASN A 117 15.13 -17.21 10.33
N LEU A 118 13.98 -17.03 9.69
CA LEU A 118 13.04 -18.12 9.39
C LEU A 118 13.65 -19.17 8.46
N GLN A 119 14.37 -18.76 7.41
CA GLN A 119 15.09 -19.69 6.52
C GLN A 119 16.12 -20.52 7.31
N LYS A 120 16.86 -19.90 8.23
CA LYS A 120 17.82 -20.59 9.10
C LYS A 120 17.12 -21.57 10.05
N ASP A 121 16.01 -21.18 10.64
CA ASP A 121 15.25 -22.04 11.55
C ASP A 121 14.65 -23.25 10.83
N ILE A 122 14.13 -23.05 9.59
CA ILE A 122 13.67 -24.14 8.72
C ILE A 122 14.84 -25.10 8.42
N ALA A 123 15.98 -24.60 7.96
CA ALA A 123 17.15 -25.45 7.67
C ALA A 123 17.64 -26.23 8.91
N ASN A 124 17.59 -25.63 10.10
CA ASN A 124 17.92 -26.30 11.34
C ASN A 124 16.90 -27.40 11.71
N LEU A 125 15.61 -27.17 11.46
CA LEU A 125 14.56 -28.16 11.67
C LEU A 125 14.69 -29.33 10.70
N ASP A 126 14.95 -29.07 9.42
CA ASP A 126 15.20 -30.10 8.41
C ASP A 126 16.37 -31.01 8.82
N ALA A 127 17.50 -30.42 9.24
CA ALA A 127 18.65 -31.20 9.72
C ALA A 127 18.34 -32.05 10.97
N LYS A 128 17.49 -31.55 11.88
CA LYS A 128 17.02 -32.32 13.03
C LYS A 128 16.10 -33.46 12.62
N ILE A 129 15.20 -33.23 11.66
CA ILE A 129 14.30 -34.26 11.10
C ILE A 129 15.14 -35.36 10.45
N ASP A 130 16.10 -35.03 9.59
CA ASP A 130 17.02 -35.98 8.95
C ASP A 130 17.76 -36.84 9.98
N THR A 131 18.22 -36.21 11.07
CA THR A 131 18.91 -36.91 12.16
C THR A 131 17.97 -37.88 12.89
N VAL A 132 16.75 -37.46 13.19
CA VAL A 132 15.73 -38.30 13.84
C VAL A 132 15.36 -39.46 12.93
N GLU A 133 15.12 -39.23 11.64
CA GLU A 133 14.80 -40.27 10.66
C GLU A 133 15.92 -41.31 10.57
N LYS A 134 17.18 -40.87 10.47
CA LYS A 134 18.34 -41.77 10.45
C LYS A 134 18.43 -42.62 11.73
N ASN A 135 18.26 -42.01 12.89
CA ASN A 135 18.32 -42.71 14.17
C ASN A 135 17.19 -43.73 14.32
N LEU A 136 15.96 -43.38 13.90
CA LEU A 136 14.81 -44.30 13.91
C LEU A 136 15.05 -45.48 12.99
N LYS A 137 15.54 -45.24 11.76
CA LYS A 137 15.88 -46.29 10.80
C LYS A 137 16.94 -47.23 11.36
N GLN A 138 18.03 -46.68 11.92
CA GLN A 138 19.08 -47.49 12.53
C GLN A 138 18.56 -48.34 13.70
N ASN A 139 17.75 -47.75 14.60
CA ASN A 139 17.19 -48.49 15.74
C ASN A 139 16.27 -49.63 15.28
N LEU A 140 15.46 -49.37 14.26
CA LEU A 140 14.57 -50.37 13.68
C LEU A 140 15.37 -51.52 13.03
N ASP A 141 16.39 -51.19 12.22
CA ASP A 141 17.27 -52.16 11.58
C ASP A 141 18.01 -53.03 12.62
N GLU A 142 18.53 -52.43 13.68
CA GLU A 142 19.19 -53.14 14.79
C GLU A 142 18.22 -54.10 15.50
N LYS A 143 17.01 -53.64 15.85
CA LYS A 143 15.99 -54.50 16.48
C LYS A 143 15.54 -55.64 15.59
N LEU A 144 15.34 -55.39 14.29
CA LEU A 144 14.98 -56.44 13.33
C LEU A 144 16.10 -57.47 13.20
N LYS A 145 17.36 -57.03 13.14
CA LYS A 145 18.52 -57.93 13.10
C LYS A 145 18.60 -58.81 14.35
N ILE A 146 18.45 -58.24 15.54
CA ILE A 146 18.45 -58.98 16.81
C ILE A 146 17.30 -59.99 16.84
N ASN A 147 16.09 -59.58 16.45
CA ASN A 147 14.93 -60.48 16.45
C ASN A 147 15.12 -61.64 15.46
N ASN A 148 15.64 -61.37 14.27
CA ASN A 148 15.93 -62.40 13.27
C ASN A 148 17.03 -63.37 13.76
N GLN A 149 18.09 -62.87 14.41
CA GLN A 149 19.13 -63.72 15.02
C GLN A 149 18.55 -64.61 16.12
N PHE A 150 17.73 -64.07 17.01
CA PHE A 150 17.09 -64.83 18.08
C PHE A 150 16.13 -65.92 17.56
N LEU A 151 15.37 -65.60 16.51
CA LEU A 151 14.49 -66.58 15.85
C LEU A 151 15.30 -67.70 15.19
N LEU A 152 16.41 -67.38 14.52
CA LEU A 152 17.32 -68.37 13.93
C LEU A 152 17.91 -69.29 15.00
N GLU A 153 18.42 -68.73 16.09
CA GLU A 153 18.96 -69.51 17.22
C GLU A 153 17.92 -70.47 17.81
N LYS A 154 16.68 -70.00 18.02
CA LYS A 154 15.57 -70.86 18.48
C LYS A 154 15.26 -72.00 17.52
N ILE A 155 15.24 -71.73 16.21
CA ILE A 155 15.00 -72.74 15.18
C ILE A 155 16.13 -73.78 15.19
N GLU A 156 17.38 -73.32 15.28
CA GLU A 156 18.55 -74.20 15.30
C GLU A 156 18.57 -75.11 16.52
N ILE A 157 18.31 -74.57 17.73
CA ILE A 157 18.17 -75.36 18.96
C ILE A 157 17.06 -76.39 18.82
N ASN A 158 15.89 -76.00 18.29
CA ASN A 158 14.76 -76.91 18.13
C ASN A 158 15.08 -78.04 17.13
N ASN A 159 15.76 -77.72 16.03
CA ASN A 159 16.21 -78.71 15.04
C ASN A 159 17.25 -79.68 15.63
N GLN A 160 18.20 -79.19 16.43
CA GLN A 160 19.17 -80.03 17.14
C GLN A 160 18.48 -80.98 18.12
N LEU A 161 17.50 -80.49 18.89
CA LEU A 161 16.72 -81.31 19.81
C LEU A 161 15.92 -82.40 19.08
N LEU A 162 15.24 -82.05 17.98
CA LEU A 162 14.52 -83.00 17.12
C LEU A 162 15.47 -84.08 16.57
N SER A 163 16.64 -83.69 16.05
CA SER A 163 17.62 -84.65 15.54
C SER A 163 18.11 -85.61 16.63
N LYS A 164 18.37 -85.12 17.85
CA LYS A 164 18.79 -85.96 18.98
C LYS A 164 17.70 -86.94 19.40
N ASN A 165 16.44 -86.50 19.42
CA ASN A 165 15.29 -87.34 19.72
C ASN A 165 15.14 -88.45 18.66
N LEU A 166 15.27 -88.11 17.37
CA LEU A 166 15.24 -89.08 16.28
C LEU A 166 16.39 -90.10 16.34
N ASP A 167 17.63 -89.67 16.64
CA ASP A 167 18.76 -90.60 16.80
C ASP A 167 18.52 -91.59 17.94
N SER A 168 18.01 -91.10 19.07
CA SER A 168 17.65 -91.94 20.23
C SER A 168 16.56 -92.95 19.88
N SER A 169 15.52 -92.52 19.17
CA SER A 169 14.47 -93.43 18.66
C SER A 169 15.02 -94.46 17.69
N ASN A 170 15.90 -94.07 16.75
CA ASN A 170 16.51 -94.99 15.80
C ASN A 170 17.37 -96.05 16.50
N ARG A 171 18.14 -95.67 17.53
CA ARG A 171 18.89 -96.62 18.36
C ARG A 171 17.97 -97.61 19.05
N LEU A 172 16.83 -97.15 19.59
CA LEU A 172 15.82 -98.04 20.19
C LEU A 172 15.25 -99.01 19.15
N ILE A 173 14.83 -98.53 17.98
CA ILE A 173 14.32 -99.39 16.89
C ILE A 173 15.38 -100.43 16.47
N THR A 174 16.64 -100.02 16.38
CA THR A 174 17.77 -100.91 16.05
C THR A 174 17.94 -102.00 17.12
N ILE A 175 17.88 -101.66 18.41
CA ILE A 175 17.96 -102.64 19.50
C ILE A 175 16.74 -103.59 19.46
N MET A 176 15.53 -103.07 19.27
CA MET A 176 14.31 -103.88 19.17
C MET A 176 14.41 -104.88 18.01
N SER A 177 14.90 -104.45 16.85
CA SER A 177 15.01 -105.28 15.65
C SER A 177 16.14 -106.30 15.72
N ILE A 178 17.30 -105.98 16.31
CA ILE A 178 18.44 -106.90 16.42
C ILE A 178 18.29 -107.87 17.60
N VAL A 179 17.75 -107.43 18.74
CA VAL A 179 17.73 -108.24 19.97
C VAL A 179 16.36 -108.87 20.17
N LEU A 180 15.31 -108.06 20.22
CA LEU A 180 14.00 -108.51 20.70
C LEU A 180 13.21 -109.29 19.64
N VAL A 181 13.29 -108.91 18.36
CA VAL A 181 12.63 -109.64 17.27
C VAL A 181 13.18 -111.07 17.13
N PRO A 182 14.49 -111.33 17.08
CA PRO A 182 15.01 -112.70 17.02
C PRO A 182 14.66 -113.53 18.25
N ILE A 183 14.69 -112.94 19.45
CA ILE A 183 14.27 -113.62 20.68
C ILE A 183 12.79 -114.02 20.60
N ALA A 184 11.91 -113.11 20.19
CA ALA A 184 10.49 -113.40 20.03
C ALA A 184 10.23 -114.50 18.98
N ILE A 185 10.92 -114.46 17.84
CA ILE A 185 10.86 -115.51 16.81
C ILE A 185 11.35 -116.86 17.36
N ALA A 186 12.43 -116.89 18.16
CA ALA A 186 12.95 -118.12 18.75
C ALA A 186 11.99 -118.74 19.78
N ILE A 187 11.28 -117.92 20.56
CA ILE A 187 10.30 -118.38 21.55
C ILE A 187 9.01 -118.87 20.88
N ILE A 188 8.47 -118.11 19.93
CA ILE A 188 7.16 -118.37 19.31
C ILE A 188 7.27 -119.34 18.11
N GLY A 189 8.40 -119.31 17.40
CA GLY A 189 8.67 -120.10 16.20
C GLY A 189 8.39 -121.59 16.36
N PRO A 190 8.87 -122.27 17.43
CA PRO A 190 8.55 -123.68 17.67
C PRO A 190 7.04 -123.96 17.82
N PHE A 191 6.31 -123.07 18.48
CA PHE A 191 4.84 -123.17 18.64
C PHE A 191 4.11 -123.00 17.30
N VAL A 192 4.51 -122.00 16.52
CA VAL A 192 3.92 -121.76 15.19
C VAL A 192 4.26 -122.91 14.23
N LEU A 193 5.50 -123.39 14.23
CA LEU A 193 5.90 -124.54 13.41
C LEU A 193 5.18 -125.83 13.81
N SER A 194 4.92 -126.02 15.12
CA SER A 194 4.09 -127.13 15.63
C SER A 194 2.63 -127.03 15.14
N LEU A 195 2.03 -125.84 15.16
CA LEU A 195 0.69 -125.61 14.60
C LEU A 195 0.63 -125.81 13.08
N ILE A 196 1.64 -125.31 12.34
CA ILE A 196 1.75 -125.50 10.88
C ILE A 196 1.92 -127.00 10.55
N ASN A 197 2.82 -127.72 11.23
CA ASN A 197 2.99 -129.16 11.05
C ASN A 197 1.74 -129.95 11.43
N GLY A 198 0.95 -129.47 12.42
CA GLY A 198 -0.36 -130.04 12.75
C GLY A 198 -1.41 -129.82 11.67
N PHE A 199 -1.31 -128.72 10.91
CA PHE A 199 -2.22 -128.39 9.80
C PHE A 199 -1.89 -129.17 8.51
N PHE A 200 -0.60 -129.43 8.23
CA PHE A 200 -0.14 -130.17 7.04
C PHE A 200 0.00 -131.69 7.25
N LYS A 201 -0.30 -132.21 8.45
CA LYS A 201 -0.39 -133.65 8.76
C LYS A 201 -1.82 -134.23 8.71
N GLN A 202 -2.77 -133.48 8.14
CA GLN A 202 -4.04 -134.02 7.63
C GLN A 202 -3.90 -134.35 6.15
#